data_AF-A0A1F4QGS3-F1
#
_entry.id   AF-A0A1F4QGS3-F1
#
_cell.length_a   1.000
_cell.length_b   1.000
_cell.length_c   1.000
_cell.angle_alpha   90.00
_cell.angle_beta   90.00
_cell.angle_gamma   90.00
#
_symmetry.space_group_name_H-M   'P 1'
#
loop_
_entity.id
_entity.type
_entity.pdbx_description
1 polymer ?
#
loop_
_entity_poly.entity_id
_entity_poly.type
_entity_poly.pdbx_seq_one_letter_code
_entity_poly.pdbx_strand_id
1 'polypeptide(L)'
;MCHLILFAPVLALPLFWLLPLSVALPVYGAVLVPTALIAWPVLTAMRRPQLTGVEGMIGARGEAITELNPHGVIRCQGEVWSATAEEPIPGGERVRVVAVDRLHVRVARHAPVKG
;
A
#
# COMPACT_ATOMS: atom_id res chain seq x y z
N MET A 1 -18.37 8.60 1.74
CA MET A 1 -19.41 7.85 2.48
C MET A 1 -18.97 7.40 3.88
N CYS A 2 -17.72 7.67 4.32
CA CYS A 2 -17.20 7.25 5.64
C CYS A 2 -17.54 8.19 6.83
N HIS A 3 -18.14 9.35 6.60
CA HIS A 3 -18.40 10.32 7.67
C HIS A 3 -19.59 9.94 8.58
N LEU A 4 -20.48 9.05 8.14
CA LEU A 4 -21.74 8.73 8.84
C LEU A 4 -21.52 7.75 10.02
N ILE A 5 -20.51 6.89 9.94
CA ILE A 5 -20.17 5.90 11.00
C ILE A 5 -19.46 6.57 12.18
N LEU A 6 -18.67 7.63 11.93
CA LEU A 6 -17.98 8.40 12.98
C LEU A 6 -18.91 9.32 13.77
N PHE A 7 -20.04 9.75 13.18
CA PHE A 7 -20.99 10.67 13.81
C PHE A 7 -22.06 9.99 14.68
N ALA A 8 -22.23 8.67 14.55
CA ALA A 8 -23.16 7.89 15.37
C ALA A 8 -22.95 8.03 16.90
N PRO A 9 -21.72 8.01 17.45
CA PRO A 9 -21.50 8.26 18.87
C PRO A 9 -21.74 9.72 19.29
N VAL A 10 -21.65 10.68 18.35
CA VAL A 10 -21.94 12.10 18.59
C VAL A 10 -23.44 12.34 18.74
N LEU A 11 -24.28 11.60 18.00
CA LEU A 11 -25.74 11.61 18.13
C LEU A 11 -26.25 10.90 19.39
N ALA A 12 -25.47 10.00 19.99
CA ALA A 12 -25.82 9.30 21.23
C ALA A 12 -25.60 10.14 22.50
N LEU A 13 -24.72 11.15 22.43
CA LEU A 13 -24.40 12.07 23.54
C LEU A 13 -25.61 12.86 24.10
N PRO A 14 -26.53 13.43 23.28
CA PRO A 14 -27.73 14.07 23.83
C PRO A 14 -28.74 13.09 24.45
N LEU A 15 -28.68 11.79 24.11
CA LEU A 15 -29.56 10.76 24.70
C LEU A 15 -29.09 10.34 26.10
N PHE A 16 -27.78 10.47 26.38
CA PHE A 16 -27.16 10.18 27.68
C PHE A 16 -27.69 11.06 28.81
N TRP A 17 -28.16 12.28 28.52
CA TRP A 17 -28.66 13.18 29.57
C TRP A 17 -30.07 12.81 30.07
N LEU A 18 -30.79 11.95 29.34
CA LEU A 18 -32.20 11.60 29.64
C LEU A 18 -32.39 10.16 30.16
N LEU A 19 -31.36 9.30 30.12
CA LEU A 19 -31.50 7.87 30.40
C LEU A 19 -30.67 7.41 31.62
N PRO A 20 -31.22 6.57 32.53
CA PRO A 20 -30.48 6.05 33.68
C PRO A 20 -29.24 5.26 33.24
N LEU A 21 -28.16 5.37 34.03
CA LEU A 21 -26.84 4.77 33.77
C LEU A 21 -26.91 3.27 33.41
N SER A 22 -27.87 2.56 34.01
CA SER A 22 -28.13 1.13 33.82
C SER A 22 -28.60 0.77 32.40
N VAL A 23 -29.24 1.70 31.66
CA VAL A 23 -29.65 1.49 30.26
C VAL A 23 -28.64 2.09 29.29
N ALA A 24 -27.98 3.19 29.68
CA ALA A 24 -26.95 3.81 28.85
C ALA A 24 -25.74 2.87 28.62
N LEU A 25 -25.32 2.12 29.64
CA LEU A 25 -24.14 1.25 29.57
C LEU A 25 -24.26 0.10 28.54
N PRO A 26 -25.34 -0.73 28.53
CA PRO A 26 -25.47 -1.80 27.54
C PRO A 26 -25.69 -1.26 26.13
N VAL A 27 -26.39 -0.13 25.96
CA VAL A 27 -26.61 0.49 24.65
C VAL A 27 -25.29 1.00 24.07
N TYR A 28 -24.47 1.68 24.88
CA TYR A 28 -23.14 2.09 24.45
C TYR A 28 -22.26 0.90 24.10
N GLY A 29 -22.26 -0.16 24.92
CA GLY A 29 -21.53 -1.39 24.60
C GLY A 29 -21.97 -2.01 23.28
N ALA A 30 -23.28 -2.11 23.04
CA ALA A 30 -23.84 -2.67 21.82
C ALA A 30 -23.48 -1.89 20.55
N VAL A 31 -23.17 -0.59 20.66
CA VAL A 31 -22.77 0.25 19.52
C VAL A 31 -21.24 0.36 19.41
N LEU A 32 -20.53 0.60 20.51
CA LEU A 32 -19.07 0.80 20.50
C LEU A 32 -18.32 -0.47 20.17
N VAL A 33 -18.73 -1.62 20.73
CA VAL A 33 -18.02 -2.89 20.55
C VAL A 33 -17.97 -3.32 19.08
N PRO A 34 -19.10 -3.45 18.36
CA PRO A 34 -19.04 -3.82 16.95
C PRO A 34 -18.35 -2.75 16.09
N THR A 35 -18.53 -1.47 16.43
CA THR A 35 -17.83 -0.37 15.73
C THR A 35 -16.32 -0.49 15.87
N ALA A 36 -15.82 -0.74 17.08
CA ALA A 36 -14.40 -0.92 17.34
C ALA A 36 -13.84 -2.17 16.66
N LEU A 37 -14.59 -3.29 16.67
CA LEU A 37 -14.20 -4.54 16.00
C LEU A 37 -13.99 -4.35 14.50
N ILE A 38 -14.79 -3.50 13.85
CA ILE A 38 -14.66 -3.21 12.41
C ILE A 38 -13.62 -2.13 12.14
N ALA A 39 -13.55 -1.08 12.96
CA ALA A 39 -12.62 0.03 12.76
C ALA A 39 -11.16 -0.36 13.02
N TRP A 40 -10.90 -1.25 13.97
CA TRP A 40 -9.55 -1.68 14.33
C TRP A 40 -8.73 -2.26 13.17
N PRO A 41 -9.22 -3.26 12.41
CA PRO A 41 -8.48 -3.80 11.26
C PRO A 41 -8.33 -2.78 10.13
N VAL A 42 -9.31 -1.90 9.92
CA VAL A 42 -9.23 -0.83 8.90
C VAL A 42 -8.13 0.17 9.26
N LEU A 43 -8.09 0.64 10.50
CA LEU A 43 -7.05 1.55 10.98
C LEU A 43 -5.66 0.88 10.93
N THR A 44 -5.59 -0.41 11.27
CA THR A 44 -4.35 -1.18 11.20
C THR A 44 -3.88 -1.35 9.76
N ALA A 45 -4.80 -1.60 8.82
CA ALA A 45 -4.50 -1.70 7.39
C ALA A 45 -4.08 -0.36 6.79
N MET A 46 -4.68 0.75 7.23
CA MET A 46 -4.27 2.10 6.82
C MET A 46 -2.92 2.53 7.40
N ARG A 47 -2.53 1.99 8.55
CA ARG A 47 -1.20 2.20 9.16
C ARG A 47 -0.10 1.35 8.55
N ARG A 48 -0.44 0.34 7.74
CA ARG A 48 0.58 -0.29 6.90
C ARG A 48 0.95 0.75 5.85
N PRO A 49 2.23 1.17 5.78
CA PRO A 49 2.64 2.09 4.75
C PRO A 49 2.27 1.42 3.43
N GLN A 50 1.33 2.03 2.72
CA GLN A 50 1.07 1.64 1.35
C GLN A 50 2.36 2.06 0.64
N LEU A 51 3.26 1.09 0.41
CA LEU A 51 4.40 1.24 -0.47
C LEU A 51 3.86 1.33 -1.90
N THR A 52 3.05 2.35 -2.16
CA THR A 52 2.42 2.64 -3.45
C THR A 52 3.16 3.83 -4.02
N GLY A 53 3.79 3.64 -5.18
CA GLY A 53 4.57 4.66 -5.87
C GLY A 53 6.07 4.39 -5.89
N VAL A 54 6.86 5.47 -5.96
CA VAL A 54 8.32 5.48 -6.14
C VAL A 54 9.05 4.66 -5.07
N GLU A 55 8.62 4.75 -3.81
CA GLU A 55 9.28 4.10 -2.67
C GLU A 55 9.11 2.57 -2.65
N GLY A 56 7.99 2.05 -3.19
CA GLY A 56 7.78 0.61 -3.35
C GLY A 56 8.49 0.02 -4.57
N MET A 57 8.92 0.86 -5.50
CA MET A 57 9.64 0.46 -6.71
C MET A 57 11.15 0.35 -6.48
N ILE A 58 11.76 1.22 -5.66
CA ILE A 58 13.19 1.11 -5.36
C ILE A 58 13.46 -0.21 -4.63
N GLY A 59 14.34 -1.04 -5.18
CA GLY A 59 14.63 -2.39 -4.68
C GLY A 59 13.70 -3.48 -5.20
N ALA A 60 12.63 -3.13 -5.93
CA ALA A 60 11.74 -4.10 -6.55
C ALA A 60 12.47 -4.91 -7.63
N ARG A 61 12.09 -6.19 -7.75
CA ARG A 61 12.60 -7.11 -8.77
C ARG A 61 11.67 -7.10 -9.98
N GLY A 62 12.25 -7.13 -11.16
CA GLY A 62 11.54 -7.19 -12.42
C GLY A 62 12.25 -8.07 -13.43
N GLU A 63 11.68 -8.11 -14.63
CA GLU A 63 12.20 -8.84 -15.78
C GLU A 63 12.32 -7.89 -16.96
N ALA A 64 13.45 -7.94 -17.68
CA ALA A 64 13.62 -7.19 -18.91
C ALA A 64 12.73 -7.80 -20.01
N ILE A 65 11.78 -7.05 -20.57
CA ILE A 65 10.96 -7.52 -21.68
C ILE A 65 11.73 -7.34 -23.00
N THR A 66 12.44 -6.21 -23.12
CA THR A 66 13.32 -5.92 -24.25
C THR A 66 14.77 -5.99 -23.79
N GLU A 67 15.72 -5.99 -24.72
CA GLU A 67 17.10 -5.65 -24.39
C GLU A 67 17.15 -4.21 -23.84
N LEU A 68 17.93 -3.97 -22.79
CA LEU A 68 18.23 -2.65 -22.26
C LEU A 68 19.66 -2.29 -22.65
N ASN A 69 19.82 -1.37 -23.60
CA ASN A 69 21.14 -0.89 -24.03
C ASN A 69 21.09 0.54 -24.62
N PRO A 70 21.23 1.59 -23.80
CA PRO A 70 21.04 1.62 -22.35
C PRO A 70 19.55 1.71 -21.98
N HIS A 71 18.67 2.02 -22.94
CA HIS A 71 17.22 2.12 -22.74
C HIS A 71 16.52 0.83 -23.13
N GLY A 72 15.42 0.53 -22.44
CA GLY A 72 14.53 -0.57 -22.77
C GLY A 72 13.29 -0.58 -21.89
N VAL A 73 12.63 -1.72 -21.82
CA VAL A 73 11.37 -1.89 -21.12
C VAL A 73 11.45 -3.09 -20.20
N ILE A 74 10.97 -2.92 -18.97
CA ILE A 74 10.91 -3.98 -17.95
C ILE A 74 9.47 -4.22 -17.51
N ARG A 75 9.21 -5.42 -17.00
CA ARG A 75 8.02 -5.72 -16.22
C ARG A 75 8.38 -5.72 -14.74
N CYS A 76 7.73 -4.87 -13.94
CA CYS A 76 7.89 -4.84 -12.49
C CYS A 76 6.52 -4.76 -11.83
N GLN A 77 6.28 -5.59 -10.81
CA GLN A 77 4.99 -5.68 -10.09
C GLN A 77 3.75 -5.84 -10.98
N GLY A 78 3.90 -6.45 -12.18
CA GLY A 78 2.81 -6.63 -13.14
C GLY A 78 2.59 -5.45 -14.10
N GLU A 79 3.33 -4.35 -13.93
CA GLU A 79 3.29 -3.17 -14.78
C GLU A 79 4.50 -3.11 -15.72
N VAL A 80 4.33 -2.41 -16.85
CA VAL A 80 5.36 -2.21 -17.88
C VAL A 80 5.97 -0.83 -17.70
N TRP A 81 7.28 -0.78 -17.45
CA TRP A 81 8.01 0.45 -17.12
C TRP A 81 9.16 0.69 -18.10
N SER A 82 9.36 1.94 -18.49
CA SER A 82 10.53 2.38 -19.24
C SER A 82 11.74 2.42 -18.32
N ALA A 83 12.81 1.76 -18.74
CA ALA A 83 13.98 1.55 -17.91
C ALA A 83 15.28 1.97 -18.61
N THR A 84 16.26 2.39 -17.82
CA THR A 84 17.65 2.56 -18.25
C THR A 84 18.56 1.67 -17.43
N ALA A 85 19.45 0.95 -18.10
CA ALA A 85 20.52 0.17 -17.50
C ALA A 85 21.88 0.83 -17.79
N GLU A 86 22.79 0.78 -16.81
CA GLU A 86 24.19 1.22 -16.99
C GLU A 86 25.00 0.21 -17.81
N GLU A 87 24.65 -1.08 -17.72
CA GLU A 87 25.24 -2.17 -18.50
C GLU A 87 24.19 -2.77 -19.44
N PRO A 88 24.57 -3.30 -20.61
CA PRO A 88 23.63 -3.99 -21.49
C PRO A 88 23.00 -5.21 -20.80
N ILE A 89 21.66 -5.25 -20.74
CA ILE A 89 20.90 -6.37 -20.15
C ILE A 89 20.05 -7.02 -21.24
N PRO A 90 20.24 -8.32 -21.55
CA PRO A 90 19.40 -9.04 -22.50
C PRO A 90 17.94 -9.11 -22.05
N GLY A 91 17.02 -9.17 -23.01
CA GLY A 91 15.62 -9.50 -22.72
C GLY A 91 15.49 -10.88 -22.06
N GLY A 92 14.59 -10.98 -21.08
CA GLY A 92 14.36 -12.16 -20.24
C GLY A 92 15.21 -12.23 -18.98
N GLU A 93 16.15 -11.30 -18.77
CA GLU A 93 16.95 -11.27 -17.55
C GLU A 93 16.25 -10.60 -16.37
N ARG A 94 16.61 -11.04 -15.16
CA ARG A 94 16.12 -10.43 -13.92
C ARG A 94 16.88 -9.15 -13.61
N VAL A 95 16.12 -8.11 -13.30
CA VAL A 95 16.64 -6.78 -12.98
C VAL A 95 16.15 -6.33 -11.62
N ARG A 96 16.88 -5.41 -10.99
CA ARG A 96 16.47 -4.71 -9.77
C ARG A 96 16.43 -3.22 -10.04
N VAL A 97 15.35 -2.56 -9.63
CA VAL A 97 15.23 -1.10 -9.69
C VAL A 97 16.15 -0.48 -8.63
N VAL A 98 17.06 0.38 -9.06
CA VAL A 98 18.01 1.09 -8.17
C VAL A 98 17.59 2.53 -7.93
N ALA A 99 16.88 3.14 -8.86
CA ALA A 99 16.32 4.48 -8.72
C ALA A 99 15.07 4.64 -9.58
N VAL A 100 14.23 5.60 -9.23
CA VAL A 100 13.04 5.98 -10.00
C VAL A 100 13.11 7.49 -10.23
N ASP A 101 12.97 7.90 -11.48
CA ASP A 101 12.91 9.30 -11.90
C ASP A 101 11.58 9.53 -12.62
N ARG A 102 10.60 10.04 -11.87
CA ARG A 102 9.21 10.25 -12.31
C ARG A 102 8.56 8.97 -12.88
N LEU A 103 8.52 8.84 -14.21
CA LEU A 103 7.93 7.73 -14.95
C LEU A 103 8.98 6.79 -15.57
N HIS A 104 10.25 7.00 -15.23
CA HIS A 104 11.38 6.25 -15.77
C HIS A 104 12.16 5.59 -14.64
N VAL A 105 12.57 4.35 -14.80
CA VAL A 105 13.33 3.63 -13.77
C VAL A 105 14.76 3.37 -14.18
N ARG A 106 15.68 3.44 -13.23
CA ARG A 106 17.04 2.90 -13.43
C ARG A 106 17.11 1.52 -12.84
N VAL A 107 17.69 0.59 -13.60
CA VAL A 107 17.83 -0.80 -13.19
C VAL A 107 19.26 -1.29 -13.28
N ALA A 108 19.61 -2.22 -12.41
CA ALA A 108 20.83 -2.98 -12.45
C ALA A 108 20.52 -4.46 -12.63
N ARG A 109 21.45 -5.20 -13.25
CA ARG A 109 21.33 -6.65 -13.43
C ARG A 109 21.28 -7.34 -12.06
N HIS A 110 20.27 -8.18 -11.85
CA HIS A 110 20.16 -8.96 -10.63
C HIS A 110 20.70 -10.37 -10.88
N ALA A 111 22.03 -10.51 -10.87
CA ALA A 111 22.66 -11.81 -10.96
C ALA A 111 22.23 -12.69 -9.77
N PRO A 112 21.80 -13.96 -9.98
CA PRO A 112 21.66 -14.89 -8.88
C PRO A 112 23.06 -15.14 -8.31
N VAL A 113 23.24 -14.85 -7.01
CA VAL A 113 24.41 -15.31 -6.26
C VAL A 113 24.38 -16.84 -6.33
N LYS A 114 25.24 -17.43 -7.18
CA LYS A 114 25.49 -18.87 -7.20
C LYS A 114 26.12 -19.23 -5.86
N GLY A 115 25.37 -19.91 -5.01
CA GLY A 115 25.88 -20.71 -3.90
C GLY A 115 26.10 -22.14 -4.37
#